data_AF-A0A260YT43-F1
#
_entry.id   AF-A0A260YT43-F1
#
_cell.length_a   1.000
_cell.length_b   1.000
_cell.length_c   1.000
_cell.angle_alpha   90.00
_cell.angle_beta   90.00
_cell.angle_gamma   90.00
#
_symmetry.space_group_name_H-M   'P 1'
#
loop_
_entity.id
_entity.type
_entity.pdbx_description
1 polymer ?
#
loop_
_entity_poly.entity_id
_entity_poly.type
_entity_poly.pdbx_seq_one_letter_code
_entity_poly.pdbx_strand_id
1 'polypeptide(L)'
;MFRATGNLSKSMIKTQRRFLNLQKFQSKEILEKHGCSLQKRSRIRRQGLNSRRRTWKRKVHQWNKRIGRVYITKEKNAALEAIDEMIGKRLVAKQTTEQGIRVDKVMIADGVDIERETHLAVLMDRESNGPVVVASSDGGMDFEEVAEKTPDRIFKTPIDIQTGMTDGQALKIVKDLQFEGNLLGAAATEIKRLYDLFTAVDATQVEINPLVETADGRVFCVDAKMNFDD
;
A
#
# COMPACT_ATOMS: atom_id res chain seq x y z
N MET A 1 -22.37 -20.98 -61.34
CA MET A 1 -22.90 -21.64 -60.14
C MET A 1 -21.90 -21.46 -59.00
N PHE A 2 -22.36 -20.80 -57.93
CA PHE A 2 -21.87 -20.74 -56.55
C PHE A 2 -20.41 -20.37 -56.23
N ARG A 3 -20.23 -19.08 -55.86
CA ARG A 3 -19.23 -18.60 -54.90
C ARG A 3 -19.52 -19.22 -53.53
N ALA A 4 -18.52 -19.81 -52.89
CA ALA A 4 -18.55 -20.12 -51.45
C ALA A 4 -17.83 -19.00 -50.68
N THR A 5 -18.61 -18.02 -50.22
CA THR A 5 -18.18 -17.07 -49.18
C THR A 5 -18.29 -17.77 -47.83
N GLY A 6 -17.18 -18.31 -47.34
CA GLY A 6 -17.07 -18.83 -45.97
C GLY A 6 -16.76 -17.69 -45.00
N ASN A 7 -17.80 -17.13 -44.37
CA ASN A 7 -17.66 -16.23 -43.22
C ASN A 7 -17.17 -17.04 -42.01
N LEU A 8 -15.86 -17.02 -41.76
CA LEU A 8 -15.32 -17.42 -40.45
C LEU A 8 -15.69 -16.34 -39.44
N SER A 9 -16.80 -16.56 -38.75
CA SER A 9 -17.17 -15.86 -37.53
C SER A 9 -15.98 -15.93 -36.55
N LYS A 10 -15.26 -14.81 -36.39
CA LYS A 10 -14.34 -14.62 -35.26
C LYS A 10 -15.21 -14.63 -34.00
N SER A 11 -15.37 -15.79 -33.39
CA SER A 11 -15.87 -15.86 -32.02
C SER A 11 -14.90 -15.05 -31.16
N MET A 12 -15.32 -13.85 -30.76
CA MET A 12 -14.61 -13.09 -29.74
C MET A 12 -14.55 -13.97 -28.49
N ILE A 13 -13.39 -14.56 -28.24
CA ILE A 13 -13.05 -15.05 -26.91
C ILE A 13 -13.09 -13.80 -26.05
N LYS A 14 -14.19 -13.60 -25.32
CA LYS A 14 -14.26 -12.60 -24.26
C LYS A 14 -13.34 -13.10 -23.16
N THR A 15 -12.06 -12.76 -23.22
CA THR A 15 -11.17 -12.92 -22.07
C THR A 15 -11.81 -12.15 -20.93
N GLN A 16 -12.26 -12.88 -19.91
CA GLN A 16 -12.80 -12.25 -18.70
C GLN A 16 -11.64 -11.58 -17.98
N ARG A 17 -11.39 -10.30 -18.27
CA ARG A 17 -10.45 -9.49 -17.48
C ARG A 17 -11.01 -9.35 -16.07
N ARG A 18 -10.29 -9.86 -15.09
CA ARG A 18 -10.67 -9.79 -13.68
C ARG A 18 -9.75 -8.78 -13.01
N PHE A 19 -10.18 -7.52 -13.00
CA PHE A 19 -9.52 -6.49 -12.21
C PHE A 19 -9.51 -6.88 -10.72
N LEU A 20 -8.43 -7.52 -10.27
CA LEU A 20 -8.25 -7.92 -8.88
C LEU A 20 -7.85 -6.67 -8.08
N ASN A 21 -8.84 -6.00 -7.52
CA ASN A 21 -8.63 -4.89 -6.59
C ASN A 21 -8.67 -5.39 -5.15
N LEU A 22 -7.52 -5.42 -4.50
CA LEU A 22 -7.43 -5.74 -3.08
C LEU A 22 -7.87 -4.55 -2.23
N GLN A 23 -8.72 -4.84 -1.25
CA GLN A 23 -9.00 -3.91 -0.16
C GLN A 23 -7.76 -3.79 0.73
N LYS A 24 -7.51 -2.60 1.31
CA LYS A 24 -6.35 -2.33 2.19
C LYS A 24 -6.09 -3.41 3.25
N PHE A 25 -7.14 -4.00 3.82
CA PHE A 25 -6.97 -5.08 4.82
C PHE A 25 -6.39 -6.36 4.21
N GLN A 26 -6.73 -6.70 2.97
CA GLN A 26 -6.24 -7.89 2.25
C GLN A 26 -4.77 -7.74 1.93
N SER A 27 -4.36 -6.59 1.37
CA SER A 27 -2.95 -6.29 1.11
C SER A 27 -2.11 -6.41 2.38
N LYS A 28 -2.61 -5.91 3.51
CA LYS A 28 -1.94 -6.05 4.80
C LYS A 28 -1.89 -7.50 5.31
N GLU A 29 -2.92 -8.32 5.10
CA GLU A 29 -2.86 -9.75 5.44
C GLU A 29 -1.82 -10.50 4.59
N ILE A 30 -1.67 -10.14 3.31
CA ILE A 30 -0.64 -10.72 2.44
C ILE A 30 0.76 -10.31 2.92
N LEU A 31 0.97 -9.03 3.24
CA LEU A 31 2.23 -8.54 3.83
C LEU A 31 2.62 -9.31 5.10
N GLU A 32 1.66 -9.50 6.00
CA GLU A 32 1.90 -10.19 7.28
C GLU A 32 2.31 -11.65 7.09
N LYS A 33 1.67 -12.35 6.15
CA LYS A 33 2.01 -13.74 5.80
C LYS A 33 3.42 -13.88 5.22
N HIS A 34 3.94 -12.84 4.60
CA HIS A 34 5.31 -12.80 4.05
C HIS A 34 6.29 -12.10 5.00
N GLY A 35 5.93 -11.95 6.28
CA GLY A 35 6.81 -11.46 7.33
C GLY A 35 7.11 -9.97 7.30
N CYS A 36 6.43 -9.18 6.45
CA CYS A 36 6.58 -7.72 6.45
C CYS A 36 6.04 -7.13 7.76
N SER A 37 6.76 -6.15 8.31
CA SER A 37 6.37 -5.46 9.53
C SER A 37 5.19 -4.54 9.26
N LEU A 38 4.15 -4.59 10.10
CA LEU A 38 2.92 -3.84 9.90
C LEU A 38 2.46 -3.11 11.16
N GLN A 39 1.75 -2.01 10.93
CA GLN A 39 0.95 -1.36 11.96
C GLN A 39 -0.10 -2.34 12.53
N LYS A 40 -0.16 -2.40 13.87
CA LYS A 40 -1.18 -3.17 14.62
C LYS A 40 -2.59 -2.69 14.29
N ARG A 41 -3.53 -3.64 14.10
CA ARG A 41 -4.88 -3.34 13.59
C ARG A 41 -5.97 -4.29 14.08
N SER A 42 -7.22 -3.92 13.82
CA SER A 42 -8.41 -4.78 13.92
C SER A 42 -9.44 -4.40 12.86
N ARG A 43 -10.21 -5.40 12.44
CA ARG A 43 -11.31 -5.23 11.50
C ARG A 43 -12.64 -5.17 12.25
N ILE A 44 -13.49 -4.22 11.90
CA ILE A 44 -14.84 -4.10 12.49
C ILE A 44 -15.89 -4.06 11.37
N ARG A 45 -16.99 -4.79 11.60
CA ARG A 45 -18.26 -4.66 10.88
C ARG A 45 -19.30 -4.12 11.85
N ARG A 46 -20.42 -3.56 11.34
CA ARG A 46 -21.49 -2.96 12.15
C ARG A 46 -21.96 -3.80 13.35
N GLN A 47 -21.93 -5.13 13.27
CA GLN A 47 -22.34 -6.04 14.36
C GLN A 47 -21.25 -6.31 15.43
N GLY A 48 -20.02 -5.81 15.27
CA GLY A 48 -18.86 -6.15 16.12
C GLY A 48 -18.41 -5.06 17.11
N LEU A 49 -19.18 -3.98 17.29
CA LEU A 49 -18.76 -2.81 18.08
C LEU A 49 -18.66 -3.05 19.60
N ASN A 50 -19.31 -4.08 20.15
CA ASN A 50 -19.52 -4.19 21.60
C ASN A 50 -18.39 -4.83 22.41
N SER A 51 -17.34 -5.41 21.82
CA SER A 51 -16.48 -6.36 22.56
C SER A 51 -14.99 -6.03 22.72
N ARG A 52 -14.46 -4.90 22.23
CA ARG A 52 -13.00 -4.65 22.32
C ARG A 52 -12.64 -3.25 22.81
N ARG A 53 -12.26 -3.13 24.08
CA ARG A 53 -11.47 -2.01 24.61
C ARG A 53 -10.05 -2.12 24.04
N ARG A 54 -9.58 -1.08 23.37
CA ARG A 54 -8.15 -0.85 23.15
C ARG A 54 -7.78 0.48 23.79
N THR A 55 -6.68 0.49 24.52
CA THR A 55 -6.14 1.70 25.17
C THR A 55 -5.28 2.46 24.17
N TRP A 56 -5.63 3.73 23.95
CA TRP A 56 -4.95 4.62 23.03
C TRP A 56 -4.01 5.53 23.81
N LYS A 57 -2.71 5.52 23.53
CA LYS A 57 -1.76 6.47 24.15
C LYS A 57 -0.82 7.08 23.10
N ARG A 58 -0.68 8.42 23.19
CA ARG A 58 0.36 9.33 22.63
C ARG A 58 0.36 9.58 21.11
N LYS A 59 1.03 10.59 20.54
CA LYS A 59 1.07 12.05 20.85
C LYS A 59 1.00 12.88 19.53
N VAL A 60 0.00 12.63 18.67
CA VAL A 60 -0.38 13.49 17.53
C VAL A 60 -0.77 14.91 18.00
N HIS A 61 -0.29 15.96 17.31
CA HIS A 61 -0.45 17.37 17.72
C HIS A 61 -1.89 17.93 17.56
N GLN A 62 -2.81 17.22 16.90
CA GLN A 62 -4.24 17.54 16.81
C GLN A 62 -5.07 16.26 16.87
N TRP A 63 -5.92 16.12 17.89
CA TRP A 63 -6.84 14.98 18.06
C TRP A 63 -8.24 15.35 17.57
N ASN A 64 -9.01 14.35 17.10
CA ASN A 64 -10.33 14.52 16.46
C ASN A 64 -10.27 15.24 15.11
N LYS A 65 -9.43 14.72 14.21
CA LYS A 65 -9.24 15.28 12.87
C LYS A 65 -9.56 14.25 11.79
N ARG A 66 -10.24 14.69 10.74
CA ARG A 66 -10.41 13.93 9.50
C ARG A 66 -9.38 14.38 8.48
N ILE A 67 -8.59 13.44 7.97
CA ILE A 67 -7.61 13.65 6.90
C ILE A 67 -8.02 12.74 5.74
N GLY A 68 -8.65 13.34 4.72
CA GLY A 68 -9.24 12.60 3.61
C GLY A 68 -10.21 11.52 4.10
N ARG A 69 -9.85 10.25 3.88
CA ARG A 69 -10.64 9.06 4.22
C ARG A 69 -10.35 8.49 5.62
N VAL A 70 -9.41 9.09 6.36
CA VAL A 70 -8.92 8.61 7.66
C VAL A 70 -9.40 9.54 8.76
N TYR A 71 -9.86 8.96 9.88
CA TYR A 71 -10.22 9.70 11.08
C TYR A 71 -9.27 9.33 12.22
N ILE A 72 -8.74 10.32 12.93
CA ILE A 72 -7.76 10.14 14.00
C ILE A 72 -8.34 10.68 15.32
N THR A 73 -8.41 9.81 16.32
CA THR A 73 -8.87 10.15 17.67
C THR A 73 -8.24 9.24 18.73
N LYS A 74 -8.20 9.72 19.97
CA LYS A 74 -7.92 8.93 21.18
C LYS A 74 -9.19 8.48 21.89
N GLU A 75 -10.31 9.14 21.60
CA GLU A 75 -11.55 8.97 22.34
C GLU A 75 -12.37 7.86 21.72
N LYS A 76 -12.75 6.87 22.54
CA LYS A 76 -13.55 5.75 22.07
C LYS A 76 -14.88 6.22 21.46
N ASN A 77 -15.57 7.16 22.12
CA ASN A 77 -16.87 7.63 21.65
C ASN A 77 -16.78 8.35 20.31
N ALA A 78 -15.81 9.25 20.15
CA ALA A 78 -15.54 9.91 18.86
C ALA A 78 -15.20 8.91 17.75
N ALA A 79 -14.49 7.81 18.07
CA ALA A 79 -14.22 6.75 17.11
C ALA A 79 -15.51 6.01 16.69
N LEU A 80 -16.41 5.73 17.62
CA LEU A 80 -17.68 5.07 17.32
C LEU A 80 -18.58 5.96 16.46
N GLU A 81 -18.68 7.25 16.79
CA GLU A 81 -19.42 8.24 16.00
C GLU A 81 -18.87 8.32 14.57
N ALA A 82 -17.54 8.41 14.40
CA ALA A 82 -16.92 8.40 13.09
C ALA A 82 -17.21 7.11 12.30
N ILE A 83 -17.21 5.95 12.97
CA ILE A 83 -17.54 4.67 12.33
C ILE A 83 -18.99 4.65 11.84
N ASP A 84 -19.93 5.13 12.64
CA ASP A 84 -21.35 5.23 12.27
C ASP A 84 -21.57 6.23 11.13
N GLU A 85 -20.73 7.27 11.07
CA GLU A 85 -20.73 8.20 9.94
C GLU A 85 -20.14 7.62 8.66
N MET A 86 -19.30 6.58 8.74
CA MET A 86 -18.67 5.97 7.58
C MET A 86 -19.45 4.77 7.06
N ILE A 87 -19.82 3.82 7.92
CA ILE A 87 -20.43 2.56 7.51
C ILE A 87 -21.83 2.80 6.91
N GLY A 88 -22.05 2.25 5.72
CA GLY A 88 -23.31 2.33 4.99
C GLY A 88 -23.47 3.60 4.14
N LYS A 89 -22.63 4.62 4.34
CA LYS A 89 -22.58 5.82 3.50
C LYS A 89 -21.72 5.59 2.25
N ARG A 90 -21.79 6.51 1.29
CA ARG A 90 -21.00 6.51 0.06
C ARG A 90 -19.81 7.45 0.19
N LEU A 91 -18.63 6.96 -0.18
CA LEU A 91 -17.38 7.70 -0.16
C LEU A 91 -17.03 8.17 -1.58
N VAL A 92 -16.94 9.48 -1.75
CA VAL A 92 -16.50 10.13 -2.99
C VAL A 92 -15.07 10.65 -2.78
N ALA A 93 -14.20 10.40 -3.75
CA ALA A 93 -12.80 10.83 -3.77
C ALA A 93 -12.30 10.95 -5.22
N LYS A 94 -11.08 11.49 -5.41
CA LYS A 94 -10.48 11.70 -6.74
C LYS A 94 -10.55 10.48 -7.67
N GLN A 95 -10.41 9.28 -7.12
CA GLN A 95 -10.35 8.00 -7.86
C GLN A 95 -11.71 7.27 -7.93
N THR A 96 -12.80 7.87 -7.48
CA THR A 96 -14.15 7.26 -7.55
C THR A 96 -15.04 8.06 -8.47
N THR A 97 -16.10 7.43 -8.99
CA THR A 97 -17.17 8.15 -9.69
C THR A 97 -17.88 9.14 -8.75
N GLU A 98 -18.65 10.07 -9.33
CA GLU A 98 -19.45 11.05 -8.57
C GLU A 98 -20.44 10.38 -7.60
N GLN A 99 -20.90 9.16 -7.92
CA GLN A 99 -21.78 8.38 -7.05
C GLN A 99 -21.06 7.77 -5.83
N GLY A 100 -19.73 7.77 -5.83
CA GLY A 100 -18.89 7.20 -4.77
C GLY A 100 -19.06 5.69 -4.59
N ILE A 101 -18.32 5.15 -3.61
CA ILE A 101 -18.33 3.73 -3.26
C ILE A 101 -18.98 3.55 -1.89
N ARG A 102 -19.94 2.62 -1.76
CA ARG A 102 -20.54 2.30 -0.46
C ARG A 102 -19.49 1.70 0.48
N VAL A 103 -19.42 2.21 1.70
CA VAL A 103 -18.49 1.73 2.72
C VAL A 103 -19.17 0.63 3.55
N ASP A 104 -18.83 -0.63 3.33
CA ASP A 104 -19.41 -1.75 4.10
C ASP A 104 -18.60 -2.10 5.36
N LYS A 105 -17.32 -1.71 5.41
CA LYS A 105 -16.37 -2.08 6.46
C LYS A 105 -15.36 -0.96 6.69
N VAL A 106 -14.88 -0.86 7.91
CA VAL A 106 -13.81 0.06 8.31
C VAL A 106 -12.69 -0.72 9.00
N MET A 107 -11.47 -0.22 8.87
CA MET A 107 -10.30 -0.75 9.55
C MET A 107 -9.90 0.21 10.65
N ILE A 108 -9.64 -0.33 11.84
CA ILE A 108 -9.13 0.41 12.99
C ILE A 108 -7.68 0.01 13.20
N ALA A 109 -6.78 0.99 13.27
CA ALA A 109 -5.35 0.77 13.47
C ALA A 109 -4.86 1.61 14.65
N ASP A 110 -3.83 1.11 15.34
CA ASP A 110 -3.23 1.82 16.45
C ASP A 110 -2.54 3.09 15.93
N GLY A 111 -2.74 4.23 16.60
CA GLY A 111 -1.99 5.45 16.27
C GLY A 111 -0.50 5.22 16.50
N VAL A 112 0.33 5.66 15.57
CA VAL A 112 1.79 5.59 15.70
C VAL A 112 2.39 6.97 15.49
N ASP A 113 3.38 7.31 16.32
CA ASP A 113 4.16 8.53 16.18
C ASP A 113 5.20 8.29 15.07
N ILE A 114 4.89 8.79 13.87
CA ILE A 114 5.73 8.66 12.67
C ILE A 114 6.72 9.82 12.64
N GLU A 115 8.01 9.51 12.49
CA GLU A 115 9.08 10.51 12.34
C GLU A 115 9.37 10.81 10.88
N ARG A 116 9.42 9.77 10.03
CA ARG A 116 9.62 9.93 8.59
C ARG A 116 8.71 8.98 7.83
N GLU A 117 8.19 9.48 6.72
CA GLU A 117 7.39 8.73 5.75
C GLU A 117 8.19 8.61 4.46
N THR A 118 8.36 7.40 3.95
CA THR A 118 9.01 7.14 2.67
C THR A 118 8.06 6.41 1.73
N HIS A 119 8.31 6.52 0.43
CA HIS A 119 7.60 5.79 -0.61
C HIS A 119 8.50 4.68 -1.16
N LEU A 120 7.93 3.48 -1.30
CA LEU A 120 8.63 2.34 -1.88
C LEU A 120 7.66 1.53 -2.73
N ALA A 121 8.05 1.24 -3.97
CA ALA A 121 7.30 0.35 -4.85
C ALA A 121 8.24 -0.64 -5.55
N VAL A 122 7.74 -1.86 -5.77
CA VAL A 122 8.32 -2.85 -6.68
C VAL A 122 7.33 -3.03 -7.82
N LEU A 123 7.77 -2.86 -9.06
CA LEU A 123 6.91 -3.05 -10.24
C LEU A 123 7.67 -3.69 -11.40
N MET A 124 6.92 -4.33 -12.29
CA MET A 124 7.46 -4.77 -13.58
C MET A 124 7.67 -3.57 -14.49
N ASP A 125 8.91 -3.33 -14.89
CA ASP A 125 9.30 -2.25 -15.77
C ASP A 125 9.69 -2.78 -17.16
N ARG A 126 9.17 -2.14 -18.20
CA ARG A 126 9.39 -2.53 -19.59
C ARG A 126 10.73 -2.07 -20.12
N GLU A 127 11.28 -0.97 -19.61
CA GLU A 127 12.56 -0.44 -20.06
C GLU A 127 13.71 -1.36 -19.63
N SER A 128 13.68 -1.82 -18.39
CA SER A 128 14.63 -2.78 -17.83
C SER A 128 14.29 -4.25 -18.12
N ASN A 129 13.12 -4.53 -18.72
CA ASN A 129 12.61 -5.89 -18.97
C ASN A 129 12.57 -6.77 -17.72
N GLY A 130 12.23 -6.19 -16.57
CA GLY A 130 12.26 -6.89 -15.29
C GLY A 130 11.72 -6.07 -14.12
N PRO A 131 11.82 -6.60 -12.90
CA PRO A 131 11.43 -5.88 -11.70
C PRO A 131 12.33 -4.66 -11.45
N VAL A 132 11.72 -3.53 -11.11
CA VAL A 132 12.41 -2.33 -10.62
C VAL A 132 11.86 -1.96 -9.26
N VAL A 133 12.77 -1.67 -8.32
CA VAL A 133 12.42 -0.98 -7.09
C VAL A 133 12.48 0.51 -7.32
N VAL A 134 11.37 1.20 -7.09
CA VAL A 134 11.23 2.65 -7.11
C VAL A 134 11.08 3.15 -5.68
N ALA A 135 11.91 4.11 -5.28
CA ALA A 135 11.99 4.58 -3.91
C ALA A 135 12.07 6.10 -3.85
N SER A 136 11.44 6.72 -2.86
CA SER A 136 11.58 8.15 -2.57
C SER A 136 11.53 8.43 -1.07
N SER A 137 12.38 9.35 -0.62
CA SER A 137 12.33 9.88 0.75
C SER A 137 11.08 10.72 1.02
N ASP A 138 10.36 11.13 -0.03
CA ASP A 138 9.12 11.91 0.06
C ASP A 138 7.90 10.94 0.07
N GLY A 139 7.60 10.38 1.25
CA GLY A 139 6.42 9.52 1.46
C GLY A 139 5.18 10.28 1.94
N GLY A 140 4.04 9.57 1.99
CA GLY A 140 2.78 10.10 2.54
C GLY A 140 1.99 11.00 1.58
N MET A 141 2.50 11.24 0.38
CA MET A 141 1.87 12.04 -0.68
C MET A 141 1.64 11.23 -1.96
N ASP A 142 0.94 11.83 -2.93
CA ASP A 142 0.65 11.20 -4.22
C ASP A 142 1.95 11.02 -5.02
N PHE A 143 2.17 9.85 -5.60
CA PHE A 143 3.45 9.55 -6.25
C PHE A 143 3.65 10.40 -7.51
N GLU A 144 2.57 10.67 -8.25
CA GLU A 144 2.55 11.57 -9.40
C GLU A 144 3.00 12.99 -9.02
N GLU A 145 2.62 13.46 -7.82
CA GLU A 145 3.05 14.78 -7.33
C GLU A 145 4.56 14.82 -7.03
N VAL A 146 5.12 13.74 -6.49
CA VAL A 146 6.57 13.60 -6.29
C VAL A 146 7.29 13.59 -7.64
N ALA A 147 6.77 12.84 -8.61
CA ALA A 147 7.36 12.75 -9.95
C ALA A 147 7.36 14.09 -10.70
N GLU A 148 6.37 14.94 -10.47
CA GLU A 148 6.31 16.27 -11.08
C GLU A 148 7.18 17.31 -10.34
N LYS A 149 7.20 17.30 -9.01
CA LYS A 149 7.82 18.37 -8.20
C LYS A 149 9.25 18.08 -7.78
N THR A 150 9.55 16.82 -7.46
CA THR A 150 10.86 16.38 -6.93
C THR A 150 11.34 15.09 -7.63
N PRO A 151 11.44 15.07 -8.98
CA PRO A 151 11.85 13.87 -9.72
C PRO A 151 13.27 13.39 -9.36
N ASP A 152 14.14 14.28 -8.90
CA ASP A 152 15.49 14.00 -8.42
C ASP A 152 15.52 13.16 -7.13
N ARG A 153 14.39 13.10 -6.41
CA ARG A 153 14.21 12.28 -5.20
C ARG A 153 13.57 10.94 -5.48
N ILE A 154 13.44 10.55 -6.75
CA ILE A 154 12.94 9.25 -7.17
C ILE A 154 14.12 8.40 -7.64
N PHE A 155 14.37 7.34 -6.92
CA PHE A 155 15.46 6.41 -7.19
C PHE A 155 14.90 5.13 -7.77
N LYS A 156 15.41 4.73 -8.94
CA LYS A 156 15.08 3.46 -9.59
C LYS A 156 16.26 2.50 -9.48
N THR A 157 15.99 1.30 -8.98
CA THR A 157 16.98 0.22 -8.87
C THR A 157 16.45 -1.01 -9.60
N PRO A 158 16.90 -1.27 -10.84
CA PRO A 158 16.59 -2.51 -11.54
C PRO A 158 17.13 -3.72 -10.80
N ILE A 159 16.31 -4.79 -10.76
CA ILE A 159 16.66 -6.06 -10.13
C ILE A 159 16.65 -7.14 -11.20
N ASP A 160 17.76 -7.87 -11.30
CA ASP A 160 17.81 -9.08 -12.12
C ASP A 160 16.90 -10.15 -11.52
N ILE A 161 15.92 -10.62 -12.29
CA ILE A 161 14.90 -11.55 -11.79
C ILE A 161 15.45 -12.96 -11.48
N GLN A 162 16.57 -13.34 -12.12
CA GLN A 162 17.19 -14.66 -11.90
C GLN A 162 17.97 -14.68 -10.59
N THR A 163 18.68 -13.60 -10.29
CA THR A 163 19.51 -13.44 -9.08
C THR A 163 18.67 -12.99 -7.89
N GLY A 164 17.61 -12.21 -8.13
CA GLY A 164 16.84 -11.56 -7.08
C GLY A 164 17.56 -10.34 -6.49
N MET A 165 16.95 -9.74 -5.46
CA MET A 165 17.52 -8.57 -4.81
C MET A 165 18.70 -8.93 -3.91
N THR A 166 19.84 -8.31 -4.17
CA THR A 166 21.06 -8.46 -3.37
C THR A 166 21.06 -7.57 -2.13
N ASP A 167 21.87 -7.92 -1.13
CA ASP A 167 22.08 -7.08 0.06
C ASP A 167 22.67 -5.70 -0.29
N GLY A 168 23.56 -5.64 -1.30
CA GLY A 168 24.13 -4.38 -1.78
C GLY A 168 23.07 -3.44 -2.37
N GLN A 169 22.14 -3.98 -3.17
CA GLN A 169 21.01 -3.20 -3.71
C GLN A 169 20.06 -2.74 -2.60
N ALA A 170 19.70 -3.63 -1.68
CA ALA A 170 18.85 -3.28 -0.55
C ALA A 170 19.47 -2.14 0.29
N LEU A 171 20.76 -2.24 0.63
CA LEU A 171 21.48 -1.19 1.36
C LEU A 171 21.61 0.11 0.58
N LYS A 172 21.73 0.05 -0.75
CA LYS A 172 21.69 1.25 -1.59
C LYS A 172 20.33 1.94 -1.49
N ILE A 173 19.24 1.21 -1.64
CA ILE A 173 17.87 1.75 -1.56
C ILE A 173 17.62 2.34 -0.17
N VAL A 174 18.09 1.70 0.90
CA VAL A 174 18.01 2.24 2.27
C VAL A 174 18.67 3.60 2.39
N LYS A 175 19.85 3.79 1.78
CA LYS A 175 20.56 5.08 1.77
C LYS A 175 19.85 6.12 0.91
N ASP A 176 19.32 5.73 -0.25
CA ASP A 176 18.52 6.59 -1.12
C ASP A 176 17.26 7.09 -0.38
N LEU A 177 16.67 6.25 0.47
CA LEU A 177 15.56 6.58 1.39
C LEU A 177 15.97 7.33 2.67
N GLN A 178 17.27 7.63 2.82
CA GLN A 178 17.84 8.38 3.93
C GLN A 178 17.59 7.76 5.31
N PHE A 179 17.49 6.43 5.39
CA PHE A 179 17.57 5.74 6.68
C PHE A 179 19.00 5.76 7.19
N GLU A 180 19.16 5.88 8.52
CA GLU A 180 20.47 6.03 9.16
C GLU A 180 20.61 5.12 10.40
N GLY A 181 21.84 5.03 10.90
CA GLY A 181 22.15 4.41 12.19
C GLY A 181 21.70 2.95 12.31
N ASN A 182 21.00 2.64 13.39
CA ASN A 182 20.52 1.30 13.71
C ASN A 182 19.33 0.85 12.84
N LEU A 183 18.73 1.75 12.04
CA LEU A 183 17.57 1.45 11.20
C LEU A 183 17.94 0.86 9.85
N LEU A 184 19.20 1.01 9.43
CA LEU A 184 19.69 0.52 8.14
C LEU A 184 19.35 -0.96 7.90
N GLY A 185 19.62 -1.81 8.89
CA GLY A 185 19.37 -3.25 8.80
C GLY A 185 17.87 -3.59 8.78
N ALA A 186 17.07 -2.89 9.59
CA ALA A 186 15.62 -3.09 9.63
C ALA A 186 14.97 -2.68 8.30
N ALA A 187 15.33 -1.51 7.76
CA ALA A 187 14.84 -1.04 6.47
C ALA A 187 15.26 -1.96 5.32
N ALA A 188 16.52 -2.40 5.28
CA ALA A 188 17.01 -3.33 4.26
C ALA A 188 16.23 -4.65 4.29
N THR A 189 15.94 -5.15 5.49
CA THR A 189 15.14 -6.38 5.68
C THR A 189 13.73 -6.20 5.15
N GLU A 190 13.06 -5.08 5.44
CA GLU A 190 11.72 -4.79 4.93
C GLU A 190 11.70 -4.66 3.40
N ILE A 191 12.67 -3.95 2.81
CA ILE A 191 12.79 -3.83 1.35
C ILE A 191 12.94 -5.20 0.69
N LYS A 192 13.80 -6.09 1.24
CA LYS A 192 13.95 -7.47 0.77
C LYS A 192 12.66 -8.26 0.85
N ARG A 193 11.98 -8.22 2.00
CA ARG A 193 10.67 -8.89 2.18
C ARG A 193 9.63 -8.41 1.18
N LEU A 194 9.63 -7.14 0.82
CA LEU A 194 8.69 -6.58 -0.17
C LEU A 194 8.99 -7.06 -1.59
N TYR A 195 10.26 -7.18 -1.97
CA TYR A 195 10.65 -7.80 -3.23
C TYR A 195 10.32 -9.31 -3.28
N ASP A 196 10.63 -10.02 -2.20
CA ASP A 196 10.31 -11.45 -2.08
C ASP A 196 8.80 -11.67 -2.15
N LEU A 197 8.01 -10.81 -1.50
CA LEU A 197 6.57 -10.83 -1.61
C LEU A 197 6.10 -10.53 -3.03
N PHE A 198 6.64 -9.52 -3.70
CA PHE A 198 6.29 -9.17 -5.07
C PHE A 198 6.44 -10.36 -6.03
N THR A 199 7.55 -11.08 -5.92
CA THR A 199 7.80 -12.29 -6.72
C THR A 199 6.95 -13.48 -6.28
N ALA A 200 6.76 -13.69 -4.97
CA ALA A 200 6.02 -14.84 -4.44
C ALA A 200 4.51 -14.82 -4.76
N VAL A 201 3.93 -13.66 -5.00
CA VAL A 201 2.49 -13.51 -5.26
C VAL A 201 2.17 -13.18 -6.73
N ASP A 202 3.17 -13.23 -7.62
CA ASP A 202 3.04 -12.86 -9.03
C ASP A 202 2.38 -11.47 -9.21
N ALA A 203 2.80 -10.50 -8.40
CA ALA A 203 2.31 -9.13 -8.50
C ALA A 203 2.92 -8.42 -9.72
N THR A 204 2.15 -7.53 -10.34
CA THR A 204 2.67 -6.55 -11.31
C THR A 204 3.15 -5.28 -10.63
N GLN A 205 2.62 -5.00 -9.43
CA GLN A 205 3.05 -3.90 -8.58
C GLN A 205 2.79 -4.22 -7.10
N VAL A 206 3.75 -3.90 -6.24
CA VAL A 206 3.59 -3.80 -4.79
C VAL A 206 4.08 -2.42 -4.38
N GLU A 207 3.20 -1.59 -3.86
CA GLU A 207 3.49 -0.22 -3.44
C GLU A 207 3.19 -0.06 -1.95
N ILE A 208 4.16 0.44 -1.21
CA ILE A 208 4.07 0.81 0.21
C ILE A 208 4.19 2.33 0.31
N ASN A 209 3.10 2.97 0.70
CA ASN A 209 3.04 4.41 0.90
C ASN A 209 2.17 4.76 2.13
N PRO A 210 2.77 5.04 3.31
CA PRO A 210 4.21 5.10 3.57
C PRO A 210 4.83 3.81 4.14
N LEU A 211 6.12 3.62 3.87
CA LEU A 211 7.05 2.85 4.71
C LEU A 211 7.60 3.82 5.75
N VAL A 212 7.36 3.56 7.04
CA VAL A 212 7.58 4.57 8.09
C VAL A 212 8.74 4.25 9.00
N GLU A 213 9.38 5.32 9.45
CA GLU A 213 10.29 5.37 10.58
C GLU A 213 9.56 5.94 11.80
N THR A 214 9.91 5.45 12.99
CA THR A 214 9.30 5.88 14.26
C THR A 214 10.35 6.22 15.30
N ALA A 215 9.99 7.12 16.22
CA ALA A 215 10.85 7.60 17.29
C ALA A 215 11.39 6.50 18.22
N ASP A 216 10.71 5.36 18.28
CA ASP A 216 11.16 4.18 19.03
C ASP A 216 12.00 3.20 18.20
N GLY A 217 12.49 3.65 17.04
CA GLY A 217 13.48 2.94 16.24
C GLY A 217 12.91 1.74 15.45
N ARG A 218 11.65 1.82 15.00
CA ARG A 218 11.02 0.77 14.18
C ARG A 218 10.78 1.24 12.75
N VAL A 219 10.87 0.28 11.83
CA VAL A 219 10.51 0.43 10.41
C VAL A 219 9.35 -0.51 10.09
N PHE A 220 8.26 -0.01 9.51
CA PHE A 220 7.11 -0.86 9.13
C PHE A 220 6.23 -0.23 8.04
N CYS A 221 5.40 -1.06 7.41
CA CYS A 221 4.46 -0.66 6.38
C CYS A 221 3.14 -0.12 6.98
N VAL A 222 2.71 1.08 6.59
CA VAL A 222 1.44 1.69 7.03
C VAL A 222 0.31 1.46 6.03
N ASP A 223 0.58 1.56 4.75
CA ASP A 223 -0.38 1.25 3.69
C ASP A 223 0.26 0.41 2.60
N ALA A 224 -0.57 -0.29 1.84
CA ALA A 224 -0.13 -1.09 0.74
C ALA A 224 -1.18 -1.15 -0.37
N LYS A 225 -0.72 -0.94 -1.59
CA LYS A 225 -1.45 -1.17 -2.82
C LYS A 225 -0.73 -2.26 -3.60
N MET A 226 -1.49 -3.24 -4.09
CA MET A 226 -0.95 -4.36 -4.86
C MET A 226 -1.80 -4.53 -6.11
N ASN A 227 -1.13 -4.66 -7.25
CA ASN A 227 -1.74 -5.00 -8.53
C ASN A 227 -1.20 -6.35 -8.99
N PHE A 228 -2.05 -7.10 -9.67
CA PHE A 228 -1.76 -8.41 -10.25
C PHE A 228 -2.07 -8.36 -11.73
N ASP A 229 -1.47 -9.25 -12.51
CA ASP A 229 -1.88 -9.43 -13.91
C ASP A 229 -3.24 -10.14 -13.98
N ASP A 230 -3.98 -9.93 -15.08
CA ASP A 230 -5.34 -10.46 -15.31
C ASP A 230 -5.37 -11.97 -15.62
#